data_AF-A0A1T3NTS7-F1
#
_entry.id   AF-A0A1T3NTS7-F1
#
_cell.length_a   1.000
_cell.length_b   1.000
_cell.length_c   1.000
_cell.angle_alpha   90.00
_cell.angle_beta   90.00
_cell.angle_gamma   90.00
#
_symmetry.space_group_name_H-M   'P 1'
#
loop_
_entity.id
_entity.type
_entity.pdbx_description
1 polymer ?
#
loop_
_entity_poly.entity_id
_entity_poly.type
_entity_poly.pdbx_seq_one_letter_code
_entity_poly.pdbx_strand_id
1 'polypeptide(L)'
;MLLTSEPRGGGRAMNRASTLRAEEIDGDLARAWDEMVVGRGVQADVFDTHAWASSWLTTRPRLAENVRVPAVFDGNRPLALLPLELDSTGRAHELGRGQRERTRVVIGTPEPRPEVLGALAAELRRLGIRELTLHRVPSRDPATHALLGALRGAGYAVDVRERMTDMIESTPDGWSGYRARHRGFDGAVGQAMRRAGQLWKLRVVAYGAPGGPPLAAGLADHEELFDLSWKGRLGAAPERRRLLTRALDERGLARLYVLYAEDRAIASCLGVRIGPVMHWHTVAYDPAAALLSPGNVVHWRAQELAFAECGLTLIDLLPGASPLKDRVSSERPALLDVCAARVPRRVLPLLRGAREVQRAVPIATRARVGRLRARVGAVPPGHAGTARRLEARPATEVPARPSPELVLDQPTLRLLTVACARRGPQEMRADWGPDDRWYRIGAGPLAVARVDVGEPVPTLREVVRYDPAYTLEAIALMLADLLASPVRYLDEVPVRDPRLRWPRAWTGLDPGGAEHAALGHATADPDAADPDAADHTAAAPDAEADAGGREHAEHGAAETPGTHNAPGTHKAPGTPGAPGAFSRAEGA
;
A
#
# COMPACT_ATOMS: atom_id res chain seq x y z
N MET A 1 19.87 -66.53 24.00
CA MET A 1 18.52 -66.62 23.40
C MET A 1 18.09 -65.19 23.08
N LEU A 2 18.45 -64.73 21.88
CA LEU A 2 18.21 -63.36 21.37
C LEU A 2 16.94 -63.40 20.52
N LEU A 3 15.86 -62.78 20.98
CA LEU A 3 14.64 -62.58 20.19
C LEU A 3 14.75 -61.24 19.48
N THR A 4 15.19 -61.29 18.22
CA THR A 4 15.05 -60.21 17.25
C THR A 4 13.57 -60.05 16.90
N SER A 5 12.93 -59.00 17.42
CA SER A 5 11.59 -58.60 17.03
C SER A 5 11.66 -57.97 15.63
N GLU A 6 11.20 -58.69 14.61
CA GLU A 6 10.99 -58.13 13.28
C GLU A 6 9.94 -57.00 13.35
N PRO A 7 10.18 -55.85 12.69
CA PRO A 7 9.16 -54.81 12.58
C PRO A 7 8.03 -55.35 11.70
N ARG A 8 6.91 -55.70 12.33
CA ARG A 8 5.65 -56.01 11.64
C ARG A 8 5.38 -54.88 10.65
N GLY A 9 5.34 -55.22 9.36
CA GLY A 9 5.09 -54.29 8.27
C GLY A 9 3.77 -53.54 8.50
N GLY A 10 3.87 -52.34 9.06
CA GLY A 10 2.73 -51.44 9.20
C GLY A 10 2.25 -51.09 7.81
N GLY A 11 1.07 -51.60 7.44
CA GLY A 11 0.41 -51.21 6.21
C GLY A 11 0.34 -49.70 6.15
N ARG A 12 1.07 -49.10 5.22
CA ARG A 12 1.12 -47.65 5.02
C ARG A 12 -0.32 -47.19 4.78
N ALA A 13 -0.89 -46.47 5.76
CA ALA A 13 -2.25 -45.96 5.64
C ALA A 13 -2.36 -45.20 4.31
N MET A 14 -3.32 -45.59 3.46
CA MET A 14 -3.49 -44.96 2.16
C MET A 14 -3.99 -43.53 2.36
N ASN A 15 -3.32 -42.56 1.71
CA ASN A 15 -3.77 -41.17 1.69
C ASN A 15 -5.21 -41.10 1.16
N ARG A 16 -6.10 -40.44 1.90
CA ARG A 16 -7.50 -40.27 1.51
C ARG A 16 -7.68 -38.94 0.80
N ALA A 17 -8.22 -38.95 -0.42
CA ALA A 17 -8.66 -37.73 -1.08
C ALA A 17 -10.16 -37.48 -0.83
N SER A 18 -10.53 -36.23 -0.58
CA SER A 18 -11.92 -35.81 -0.43
C SER A 18 -12.08 -34.34 -0.81
N THR A 19 -13.32 -33.90 -1.02
CA THR A 19 -13.66 -32.50 -1.28
C THR A 19 -14.45 -31.98 -0.10
N LEU A 20 -13.97 -30.89 0.49
CA LEU A 20 -14.67 -30.19 1.57
C LEU A 20 -15.48 -29.00 1.04
N ARG A 21 -16.52 -28.64 1.77
CA ARG A 21 -17.22 -27.35 1.68
C ARG A 21 -16.67 -26.37 2.71
N ALA A 22 -16.99 -25.09 2.56
CA ALA A 22 -16.50 -24.05 3.46
C ALA A 22 -16.95 -24.28 4.91
N GLU A 23 -18.20 -24.72 5.10
CA GLU A 23 -18.80 -25.00 6.42
C GLU A 23 -18.24 -26.25 7.11
N GLU A 24 -17.54 -27.13 6.38
CA GLU A 24 -16.92 -28.35 6.92
C GLU A 24 -15.52 -28.08 7.49
N ILE A 25 -15.01 -26.85 7.37
CA ILE A 25 -13.69 -26.47 7.88
C ILE A 25 -13.82 -25.97 9.31
N ASP A 26 -13.67 -26.90 10.25
CA ASP A 26 -13.66 -26.58 11.68
C ASP A 26 -12.36 -25.87 12.12
N GLY A 27 -12.32 -25.49 13.39
CA GLY A 27 -11.18 -24.78 13.97
C GLY A 27 -9.88 -25.59 13.96
N ASP A 28 -9.94 -26.92 14.01
CA ASP A 28 -8.75 -27.79 14.06
C ASP A 28 -8.15 -27.93 12.67
N LEU A 29 -8.99 -28.16 11.66
CA LEU A 29 -8.57 -28.18 10.27
C LEU A 29 -8.06 -26.81 9.80
N ALA A 30 -8.70 -25.72 10.22
CA ALA A 30 -8.23 -24.36 9.96
C ALA A 30 -6.80 -24.13 10.49
N ARG A 31 -6.52 -24.56 11.72
CA ARG A 31 -5.16 -24.46 12.30
C ARG A 31 -4.17 -25.34 11.55
N ALA A 32 -4.54 -26.59 11.25
CA ALA A 32 -3.69 -27.51 10.49
C ALA A 32 -3.39 -26.99 9.07
N TRP A 33 -4.34 -26.31 8.43
CA TRP A 33 -4.12 -25.62 7.16
C TRP A 33 -3.06 -24.52 7.33
N ASP A 34 -3.22 -23.60 8.28
CA ASP A 34 -2.25 -22.51 8.47
C ASP A 34 -0.83 -23.05 8.80
N GLU A 35 -0.73 -24.13 9.57
CA GLU A 35 0.54 -24.82 9.84
C GLU A 35 1.20 -25.37 8.57
N MET A 36 0.43 -25.87 7.60
CA MET A 36 0.99 -26.30 6.31
C MET A 36 1.70 -25.14 5.60
N VAL A 37 1.11 -23.95 5.61
CA VAL A 37 1.70 -22.76 4.97
C VAL A 37 3.01 -22.38 5.61
N VAL A 38 3.10 -22.43 6.94
CA VAL A 38 4.36 -22.18 7.67
C VAL A 38 5.43 -23.21 7.27
N GLY A 39 5.04 -24.47 7.07
CA GLY A 39 5.93 -25.56 6.65
C GLY A 39 6.54 -25.41 5.23
N ARG A 40 6.08 -24.45 4.42
CA ARG A 40 6.55 -24.22 3.04
C ARG A 40 7.93 -23.56 2.95
N GLY A 41 8.49 -23.07 4.05
CA GLY A 41 9.77 -22.35 4.04
C GLY A 41 9.73 -21.12 3.13
N VAL A 42 10.68 -20.99 2.20
CA VAL A 42 10.76 -19.83 1.26
C VAL A 42 9.63 -19.76 0.23
N GLN A 43 8.78 -20.79 0.17
CA GLN A 43 7.59 -20.82 -0.68
C GLN A 43 6.30 -20.52 0.10
N ALA A 44 6.40 -20.19 1.40
CA ALA A 44 5.26 -19.76 2.19
C ALA A 44 4.61 -18.52 1.57
N ASP A 45 3.29 -18.46 1.64
CA ASP A 45 2.53 -17.35 1.09
C ASP A 45 1.24 -17.10 1.88
N VAL A 46 1.03 -15.85 2.27
CA VAL A 46 -0.17 -15.38 2.97
C VAL A 46 -1.47 -15.76 2.28
N PHE A 47 -1.52 -15.77 0.94
CA PHE A 47 -2.74 -16.12 0.21
C PHE A 47 -3.11 -17.58 0.42
N ASP A 48 -2.15 -18.44 0.76
CA ASP A 48 -2.37 -19.86 0.98
C ASP A 48 -2.88 -20.15 2.40
N THR A 49 -2.99 -19.15 3.29
CA THR A 49 -3.51 -19.32 4.66
C THR A 49 -5.02 -19.51 4.67
N HIS A 50 -5.51 -20.26 5.67
CA HIS A 50 -6.93 -20.28 5.98
C HIS A 50 -7.41 -18.89 6.42
N ALA A 51 -6.59 -18.12 7.15
CA ALA A 51 -6.90 -16.73 7.51
C ALA A 51 -7.27 -15.86 6.28
N TRP A 52 -6.55 -16.02 5.17
CA TRP A 52 -6.91 -15.36 3.92
C TRP A 52 -8.24 -15.86 3.35
N ALA A 53 -8.40 -17.19 3.24
CA ALA A 53 -9.61 -17.79 2.67
C ALA A 53 -10.87 -17.42 3.47
N SER A 54 -10.82 -17.51 4.80
CA SER A 54 -11.95 -17.22 5.68
C SER A 54 -12.30 -15.73 5.69
N SER A 55 -11.32 -14.82 5.66
CA SER A 55 -11.58 -13.38 5.55
C SER A 55 -12.35 -13.05 4.26
N TRP A 56 -12.01 -13.72 3.16
CA TRP A 56 -12.68 -13.55 1.88
C TRP A 56 -14.12 -14.07 1.92
N LEU A 57 -14.31 -15.30 2.43
CA LEU A 57 -15.62 -15.96 2.54
C LEU A 57 -16.58 -15.19 3.47
N THR A 58 -16.08 -14.69 4.60
CA THR A 58 -16.87 -13.91 5.57
C THR A 58 -17.49 -12.68 4.93
N THR A 59 -16.75 -12.01 4.03
CA THR A 59 -17.27 -10.84 3.30
C THR A 59 -18.13 -11.19 2.08
N ARG A 60 -18.28 -12.48 1.75
CA ARG A 60 -19.01 -12.98 0.58
C ARG A 60 -19.75 -14.29 0.88
N PRO A 61 -20.70 -14.30 1.85
CA PRO A 61 -21.36 -15.52 2.30
C PRO A 61 -22.08 -16.27 1.17
N ARG A 62 -22.68 -15.55 0.21
CA ARG A 62 -23.36 -16.15 -0.96
C ARG A 62 -22.42 -16.95 -1.87
N LEU A 63 -21.13 -16.64 -1.88
CA LEU A 63 -20.15 -17.40 -2.68
C LEU A 63 -19.66 -18.65 -1.97
N ALA A 64 -19.82 -18.76 -0.64
CA ALA A 64 -19.38 -19.91 0.14
C ALA A 64 -20.01 -21.22 -0.35
N GLU A 65 -21.28 -21.18 -0.79
CA GLU A 65 -22.01 -22.33 -1.34
C GLU A 65 -21.35 -22.93 -2.59
N ASN A 66 -20.61 -22.10 -3.33
CA ASN A 66 -19.89 -22.46 -4.55
C ASN A 66 -18.43 -22.86 -4.29
N VAL A 67 -17.95 -22.71 -3.05
CA VAL A 67 -16.57 -23.05 -2.72
C VAL A 67 -16.42 -24.53 -2.44
N ARG A 68 -15.42 -25.13 -3.06
CA ARG A 68 -14.99 -26.51 -2.82
C ARG A 68 -13.50 -26.51 -2.55
N VAL A 69 -13.09 -27.28 -1.55
CA VAL A 69 -11.68 -27.49 -1.21
C VAL A 69 -11.34 -28.96 -1.42
N PRO A 70 -11.03 -29.38 -2.67
CA PRO A 70 -10.31 -30.62 -2.93
C PRO A 70 -9.08 -30.74 -2.04
N ALA A 71 -8.96 -31.88 -1.38
CA ALA A 71 -8.02 -32.10 -0.29
C ALA A 71 -7.51 -33.54 -0.28
N VAL A 72 -6.29 -33.72 0.23
CA VAL A 72 -5.68 -35.04 0.47
C VAL A 72 -5.22 -35.09 1.92
N PHE A 73 -5.52 -36.19 2.61
CA PHE A 73 -5.28 -36.37 4.04
C PHE A 73 -4.45 -37.61 4.34
N ASP A 74 -3.66 -37.50 5.42
CA ASP A 74 -3.09 -38.61 6.17
C ASP A 74 -3.82 -38.69 7.52
N GLY A 75 -4.76 -39.64 7.64
CA GLY A 75 -5.74 -39.62 8.72
C GLY A 75 -6.59 -38.34 8.68
N ASN A 76 -6.52 -37.53 9.74
CA ASN A 76 -7.18 -36.22 9.83
C ASN A 76 -6.27 -35.05 9.43
N ARG A 77 -4.99 -35.32 9.13
CA ARG A 77 -4.02 -34.27 8.82
C ARG A 77 -4.07 -33.93 7.33
N PRO A 78 -4.33 -32.67 6.94
CA PRO A 78 -4.25 -32.28 5.54
C PRO A 78 -2.80 -32.34 5.03
N LEU A 79 -2.62 -32.91 3.84
CA LEU A 79 -1.35 -32.99 3.10
C LEU A 79 -1.32 -32.04 1.91
N ALA A 80 -2.47 -31.85 1.25
CA ALA A 80 -2.65 -30.88 0.17
C ALA A 80 -4.08 -30.35 0.15
N LEU A 81 -4.24 -29.05 -0.14
CA LEU A 81 -5.53 -28.39 -0.31
C LEU A 81 -5.50 -27.51 -1.57
N LEU A 82 -6.61 -27.42 -2.28
CA LEU A 82 -6.77 -26.48 -3.39
C LEU A 82 -8.14 -25.80 -3.29
N PRO A 83 -8.24 -24.63 -2.64
CA PRO A 83 -9.50 -23.91 -2.52
C PRO A 83 -9.95 -23.34 -3.87
N LEU A 84 -11.14 -23.73 -4.31
CA LEU A 84 -11.70 -23.37 -5.62
C LEU A 84 -13.12 -22.83 -5.46
N GLU A 85 -13.50 -21.91 -6.34
CA GLU A 85 -14.88 -21.52 -6.56
C GLU A 85 -15.38 -22.21 -7.84
N LEU A 86 -16.55 -22.85 -7.76
CA LEU A 86 -17.18 -23.55 -8.87
C LEU A 86 -18.30 -22.71 -9.47
N ASP A 87 -18.37 -22.67 -10.79
CA ASP A 87 -19.53 -22.13 -11.50
C ASP A 87 -20.56 -23.23 -11.83
N SER A 88 -21.77 -22.79 -12.22
CA SER A 88 -22.87 -23.67 -12.59
C SER A 88 -22.58 -24.56 -13.81
N THR A 89 -21.52 -24.28 -14.57
CA THR A 89 -21.12 -25.03 -15.76
C THR A 89 -20.07 -26.11 -15.46
N GLY A 90 -19.71 -26.28 -14.19
CA GLY A 90 -18.70 -27.25 -13.74
C GLY A 90 -17.27 -26.80 -14.05
N ARG A 91 -17.04 -25.49 -14.17
CA ARG A 91 -15.70 -24.90 -14.21
C ARG A 91 -15.31 -24.48 -12.81
N ALA A 92 -14.02 -24.59 -12.52
CA ALA A 92 -13.44 -24.16 -11.28
C ALA A 92 -12.40 -23.06 -11.55
N HIS A 93 -12.37 -22.06 -10.68
CA HIS A 93 -11.33 -21.04 -10.63
C HIS A 93 -10.80 -20.87 -9.21
N GLU A 94 -9.65 -20.21 -9.08
CA GLU A 94 -9.08 -19.93 -7.77
C GLU A 94 -10.05 -19.17 -6.86
N LEU A 95 -10.02 -19.50 -5.56
CA LEU A 95 -10.74 -18.73 -4.55
C LEU A 95 -10.24 -17.27 -4.54
N GLY A 96 -11.17 -16.32 -4.52
CA GLY A 96 -10.88 -14.89 -4.45
C GLY A 96 -10.19 -14.31 -5.69
N ARG A 97 -10.57 -14.82 -6.85
CA ARG A 97 -10.25 -14.28 -8.16
C ARG A 97 -10.36 -12.75 -8.19
N GLY A 98 -9.31 -12.10 -8.70
CA GLY A 98 -9.18 -10.63 -8.78
C GLY A 98 -8.74 -9.92 -7.49
N GLN A 99 -8.66 -10.63 -6.36
CA GLN A 99 -8.18 -10.09 -5.07
C GLN A 99 -6.96 -10.82 -4.54
N ARG A 100 -6.68 -11.99 -5.11
CA ARG A 100 -5.53 -12.83 -4.81
C ARG A 100 -4.36 -12.45 -5.72
N GLU A 101 -3.19 -12.17 -5.15
CA GLU A 101 -2.02 -11.84 -5.97
C GLU A 101 -1.31 -13.08 -6.54
N ARG A 102 -1.44 -14.24 -5.89
CA ARG A 102 -0.86 -15.51 -6.39
C ARG A 102 -1.72 -16.70 -6.03
N THR A 103 -1.77 -17.70 -6.90
CA THR A 103 -2.49 -18.96 -6.64
C THR A 103 -1.52 -20.12 -6.54
N ARG A 104 -1.64 -20.93 -5.49
CA ARG A 104 -0.90 -22.17 -5.32
C ARG A 104 -1.81 -23.29 -4.84
N VAL A 105 -1.33 -24.52 -5.01
CA VAL A 105 -1.80 -25.63 -4.19
C VAL A 105 -1.16 -25.48 -2.80
N VAL A 106 -1.97 -25.56 -1.76
CA VAL A 106 -1.50 -25.51 -0.37
C VAL A 106 -0.91 -26.87 -0.03
N ILE A 107 0.36 -26.94 0.32
CA ILE A 107 1.03 -28.15 0.80
C ILE A 107 1.84 -27.84 2.06
N GLY A 108 2.18 -28.86 2.85
CA GLY A 108 2.88 -28.67 4.14
C GLY A 108 4.40 -28.68 4.10
N THR A 109 5.00 -28.87 2.92
CA THR A 109 6.46 -29.08 2.76
C THR A 109 7.00 -28.26 1.60
N PRO A 110 8.29 -27.85 1.61
CA PRO A 110 8.88 -27.12 0.49
C PRO A 110 8.87 -27.94 -0.80
N GLU A 111 9.26 -29.23 -0.69
CA GLU A 111 9.23 -30.18 -1.80
C GLU A 111 7.86 -30.86 -1.91
N PRO A 112 7.22 -30.83 -3.08
CA PRO A 112 5.95 -31.50 -3.30
C PRO A 112 6.13 -33.02 -3.36
N ARG A 113 5.15 -33.75 -2.83
CA ARG A 113 5.05 -35.21 -2.97
C ARG A 113 4.20 -35.54 -4.20
N PRO A 114 4.77 -36.09 -5.30
CA PRO A 114 4.04 -36.33 -6.54
C PRO A 114 2.77 -37.18 -6.35
N GLU A 115 2.80 -38.16 -5.46
CA GLU A 115 1.67 -39.03 -5.14
C GLU A 115 0.51 -38.29 -4.47
N VAL A 116 0.80 -37.30 -3.63
CA VAL A 116 -0.20 -36.45 -2.98
C VAL A 116 -0.88 -35.56 -4.03
N LEU A 117 -0.10 -34.93 -4.90
CA LEU A 117 -0.66 -34.09 -5.97
C LEU A 117 -1.39 -34.92 -7.03
N GLY A 118 -0.96 -36.16 -7.27
CA GLY A 118 -1.68 -37.13 -8.11
C GLY A 118 -3.06 -37.46 -7.54
N ALA A 119 -3.13 -37.75 -6.23
CA ALA A 119 -4.40 -37.99 -5.55
C ALA A 119 -5.33 -36.76 -5.58
N LEU A 120 -4.76 -35.56 -5.40
CA LEU A 120 -5.50 -34.30 -5.53
C LEU A 120 -6.07 -34.12 -6.95
N ALA A 121 -5.27 -34.37 -7.99
CA ALA A 121 -5.73 -34.26 -9.37
C ALA A 121 -6.80 -35.31 -9.74
N ALA A 122 -6.70 -36.52 -9.18
CA ALA A 122 -7.75 -37.53 -9.31
C ALA A 122 -9.06 -37.09 -8.64
N GLU A 123 -8.98 -36.42 -7.49
CA GLU A 123 -10.12 -35.85 -6.79
C GLU A 123 -10.80 -34.73 -7.60
N LEU A 124 -10.03 -33.83 -8.22
CA LEU A 124 -10.57 -32.82 -9.15
C LEU A 124 -11.37 -33.47 -10.29
N ARG A 125 -10.85 -34.57 -10.84
CA ARG A 125 -11.54 -35.34 -11.87
C ARG A 125 -12.83 -35.97 -11.33
N ARG A 126 -12.79 -36.57 -10.14
CA ARG A 126 -13.94 -37.20 -9.47
C ARG A 126 -15.05 -36.20 -9.17
N LEU A 127 -14.68 -34.98 -8.74
CA LEU A 127 -15.60 -33.86 -8.52
C LEU A 127 -16.27 -33.40 -9.81
N GLY A 128 -15.81 -33.87 -10.98
CA GLY A 128 -16.43 -33.57 -12.26
C GLY A 128 -15.93 -32.28 -12.91
N ILE A 129 -14.88 -31.65 -12.37
CA ILE A 129 -14.32 -30.39 -12.90
C ILE A 129 -13.93 -30.58 -14.36
N ARG A 130 -14.65 -29.88 -15.25
CA ARG A 130 -14.42 -29.91 -16.70
C ARG A 130 -13.25 -29.04 -17.10
N GLU A 131 -13.06 -27.96 -16.35
CA GLU A 131 -12.03 -26.97 -16.57
C GLU A 131 -11.62 -26.32 -15.25
N LEU A 132 -10.32 -26.14 -15.10
CA LEU A 132 -9.67 -25.46 -14.00
C LEU A 132 -8.87 -24.28 -14.56
N THR A 133 -9.15 -23.09 -14.08
CA THR A 133 -8.31 -21.91 -14.32
C THR A 133 -7.62 -21.51 -13.02
N LEU A 134 -6.31 -21.35 -13.06
CA LEU A 134 -5.54 -20.81 -11.94
C LEU A 134 -4.75 -19.61 -12.45
N HIS A 135 -5.02 -18.44 -11.90
CA HIS A 135 -4.30 -17.22 -12.25
C HIS A 135 -3.07 -17.00 -11.35
N ARG A 136 -2.01 -16.45 -11.95
CA ARG A 136 -0.80 -15.99 -11.23
C ARG A 136 -0.12 -17.09 -10.38
N VAL A 137 0.03 -18.26 -10.97
CA VAL A 137 0.71 -19.41 -10.35
C VAL A 137 2.24 -19.24 -10.45
N PRO A 138 3.02 -19.25 -9.36
CA PRO A 138 4.45 -18.93 -9.44
C PRO A 138 5.25 -19.99 -10.16
N SER A 139 6.04 -19.58 -11.16
CA SER A 139 6.89 -20.50 -11.93
C SER A 139 8.04 -21.08 -11.11
N ARG A 140 8.55 -20.34 -10.12
CA ARG A 140 9.65 -20.78 -9.25
C ARG A 140 9.26 -21.81 -8.20
N ASP A 141 7.97 -22.09 -8.04
CA ASP A 141 7.48 -23.00 -7.01
C ASP A 141 7.49 -24.45 -7.54
N PRO A 142 8.24 -25.39 -6.92
CA PRO A 142 8.25 -26.79 -7.34
C PRO A 142 6.85 -27.43 -7.37
N ALA A 143 5.96 -27.01 -6.47
CA ALA A 143 4.59 -27.51 -6.40
C ALA A 143 3.77 -27.14 -7.65
N THR A 144 4.08 -26.02 -8.30
CA THR A 144 3.48 -25.63 -9.59
C THR A 144 3.74 -26.69 -10.64
N HIS A 145 5.01 -27.05 -10.87
CA HIS A 145 5.36 -28.01 -11.91
C HIS A 145 4.82 -29.40 -11.62
N ALA A 146 4.87 -29.84 -10.36
CA ALA A 146 4.34 -31.12 -9.94
C ALA A 146 2.81 -31.19 -10.11
N LEU A 147 2.07 -30.12 -9.80
CA LEU A 147 0.62 -30.03 -10.04
C LEU A 147 0.29 -30.10 -11.53
N LEU A 148 1.03 -29.37 -12.38
CA LEU A 148 0.84 -29.43 -13.84
C LEU A 148 1.09 -30.86 -14.39
N GLY A 149 2.08 -31.57 -13.86
CA GLY A 149 2.31 -32.99 -14.15
C GLY A 149 1.13 -33.87 -13.72
N ALA A 150 0.65 -33.70 -12.49
CA ALA A 150 -0.47 -34.46 -11.94
C ALA A 150 -1.78 -34.23 -12.72
N LEU A 151 -2.07 -32.98 -13.12
CA LEU A 151 -3.24 -32.65 -13.96
C LEU A 151 -3.18 -33.37 -15.32
N ARG A 152 -2.01 -33.39 -15.96
CA ARG A 152 -1.83 -34.14 -17.22
C ARG A 152 -2.04 -35.65 -17.00
N GLY A 153 -1.49 -36.20 -15.91
CA GLY A 153 -1.67 -37.60 -15.52
C GLY A 153 -3.14 -37.97 -15.26
N ALA A 154 -3.92 -37.03 -14.72
CA ALA A 154 -5.36 -37.20 -14.50
C ALA A 154 -6.20 -37.07 -15.79
N GLY A 155 -5.59 -36.72 -16.93
CA GLY A 155 -6.24 -36.62 -18.24
C GLY A 155 -6.63 -35.21 -18.67
N TYR A 156 -6.15 -34.16 -18.00
CA TYR A 156 -6.36 -32.78 -18.44
C TYR A 156 -5.38 -32.40 -19.56
N ALA A 157 -5.87 -31.70 -20.57
CA ALA A 157 -5.03 -30.86 -21.42
C ALA A 157 -4.67 -29.60 -20.63
N VAL A 158 -3.38 -29.25 -20.56
CA VAL A 158 -2.87 -28.13 -19.76
C VAL A 158 -2.17 -27.12 -20.66
N ASP A 159 -2.63 -25.87 -20.62
CA ASP A 159 -2.05 -24.69 -21.27
C ASP A 159 -1.53 -23.72 -20.21
N VAL A 160 -0.36 -23.13 -20.46
CA VAL A 160 0.34 -22.27 -19.51
C VAL A 160 0.84 -21.04 -20.25
N ARG A 161 0.62 -19.86 -19.68
CA ARG A 161 1.15 -18.60 -20.22
C ARG A 161 1.76 -17.76 -19.12
N GLU A 162 2.89 -17.15 -19.41
CA GLU A 162 3.42 -16.08 -18.58
C GLU A 162 2.63 -14.79 -18.83
N ARG A 163 2.19 -14.13 -17.75
CA ARG A 163 1.38 -12.91 -17.83
C ARG A 163 1.92 -11.75 -17.00
N MET A 164 2.61 -12.07 -15.92
CA MET A 164 3.09 -11.10 -14.96
C MET A 164 4.36 -11.66 -14.33
N THR A 165 5.15 -10.79 -13.72
CA THR A 165 6.30 -11.18 -12.92
C THR A 165 6.05 -10.87 -11.46
N ASP A 166 6.66 -11.71 -10.63
CA ASP A 166 6.78 -11.42 -9.22
C ASP A 166 7.89 -10.40 -8.94
N MET A 167 7.94 -9.86 -7.73
CA MET A 167 8.97 -8.93 -7.27
C MET A 167 9.52 -9.46 -5.94
N ILE A 168 10.60 -10.24 -6.00
CA ILE A 168 11.18 -10.86 -4.81
C ILE A 168 12.67 -10.54 -4.69
N GLU A 169 13.25 -10.77 -3.53
CA GLU A 169 14.68 -10.71 -3.32
C GLU A 169 15.10 -11.78 -2.32
N SER A 170 16.00 -12.67 -2.74
CA SER A 170 16.69 -13.62 -1.87
C SER A 170 17.72 -12.90 -1.00
N THR A 171 17.72 -13.17 0.30
CA THR A 171 18.54 -12.46 1.29
C THR A 171 19.38 -13.40 2.15
N PRO A 172 20.17 -14.32 1.56
CA PRO A 172 20.97 -15.30 2.31
C PRO A 172 22.04 -14.62 3.19
N ASP A 173 22.51 -13.45 2.78
CA ASP A 173 23.56 -12.67 3.46
C ASP A 173 23.00 -11.71 4.54
N GLY A 174 21.71 -11.83 4.86
CA GLY A 174 21.02 -10.97 5.82
C GLY A 174 20.97 -9.49 5.42
N TRP A 175 20.72 -8.62 6.41
CA TRP A 175 20.54 -7.18 6.19
C TRP A 175 21.77 -6.52 5.56
N SER A 176 22.98 -6.87 6.00
CA SER A 176 24.21 -6.25 5.50
C SER A 176 24.41 -6.48 4.01
N GLY A 177 24.24 -7.72 3.53
CA GLY A 177 24.37 -8.02 2.11
C GLY A 177 23.23 -7.42 1.28
N TYR A 178 21.99 -7.50 1.78
CA TYR A 178 20.84 -6.86 1.15
C TYR A 178 21.03 -5.34 1.01
N ARG A 179 21.38 -4.65 2.10
CA ARG A 179 21.66 -3.21 2.13
C ARG A 179 22.80 -2.83 1.17
N ALA A 180 23.86 -3.64 1.08
CA ALA A 180 24.97 -3.38 0.17
C ALA A 180 24.54 -3.43 -1.31
N ARG A 181 23.71 -4.41 -1.70
CA ARG A 181 23.16 -4.51 -3.07
C ARG A 181 22.26 -3.32 -3.42
N HIS A 182 21.55 -2.76 -2.43
CA HIS A 182 20.64 -1.63 -2.62
C HIS A 182 21.19 -0.29 -2.09
N ARG A 183 22.52 -0.10 -2.06
CA ARG A 183 23.19 1.09 -1.51
C ARG A 183 22.66 2.43 -2.04
N GLY A 184 22.24 2.48 -3.32
CA GLY A 184 21.70 3.69 -3.93
C GLY A 184 20.31 4.05 -3.39
N PHE A 185 19.51 3.05 -3.00
CA PHE A 185 18.24 3.28 -2.32
C PHE A 185 18.46 3.65 -0.85
N ASP A 186 19.37 2.96 -0.16
CA ASP A 186 19.79 3.30 1.22
C ASP A 186 20.25 4.76 1.34
N GLY A 187 21.11 5.21 0.43
CA GLY A 187 21.58 6.60 0.40
C GLY A 187 20.45 7.61 0.18
N ALA A 188 19.49 7.30 -0.69
CA ALA A 188 18.32 8.15 -0.93
C ALA A 188 17.39 8.23 0.30
N VAL A 189 17.17 7.11 0.99
CA VAL A 189 16.42 7.08 2.26
C VAL A 189 17.16 7.86 3.34
N GLY A 190 18.48 7.70 3.47
CA GLY A 190 19.30 8.48 4.40
C GLY A 190 19.23 9.98 4.14
N GLN A 191 19.24 10.41 2.87
CA GLN A 191 19.05 11.83 2.52
C GLN A 191 17.64 12.33 2.86
N ALA A 192 16.60 11.53 2.60
CA ALA A 192 15.23 11.87 2.97
C ALA A 192 15.08 12.03 4.48
N MET A 193 15.61 11.08 5.26
CA MET A 193 15.62 11.14 6.72
C MET A 193 16.39 12.34 7.25
N ARG A 194 17.57 12.68 6.69
CA ARG A 194 18.31 13.89 7.08
C ARG A 194 17.50 15.17 6.83
N ARG A 195 16.87 15.29 5.65
CA ARG A 195 16.06 16.48 5.29
C ARG A 195 14.82 16.64 6.16
N ALA A 196 14.14 15.53 6.49
CA ALA A 196 12.99 15.54 7.38
C ALA A 196 13.40 15.73 8.85
N GLY A 197 14.54 15.17 9.26
CA GLY A 197 15.11 15.30 10.61
C GLY A 197 15.56 16.72 10.98
N GLN A 198 15.75 17.60 10.00
CA GLN A 198 15.93 19.04 10.22
C GLN A 198 14.67 19.74 10.73
N LEU A 199 13.50 19.13 10.52
CA LEU A 199 12.19 19.72 10.79
C LEU A 199 11.47 18.98 11.92
N TRP A 200 11.52 17.64 11.92
CA TRP A 200 10.79 16.81 12.88
C TRP A 200 11.65 15.64 13.35
N LYS A 201 11.51 15.26 14.63
CA LYS A 201 12.05 14.00 15.14
C LYS A 201 11.31 12.84 14.48
N LEU A 202 12.03 12.06 13.67
CA LEU A 202 11.47 10.89 13.02
C LEU A 202 11.66 9.63 13.85
N ARG A 203 10.63 8.79 13.92
CA ARG A 203 10.72 7.43 14.50
C ARG A 203 9.87 6.45 13.71
N VAL A 204 10.33 5.21 13.59
CA VAL A 204 9.52 4.10 13.07
C VAL A 204 9.19 3.20 14.24
N VAL A 205 7.91 2.88 14.41
CA VAL A 205 7.44 1.89 15.40
C VAL A 205 7.02 0.63 14.66
N ALA A 206 7.47 -0.53 15.14
CA ALA A 206 7.03 -1.84 14.68
C ALA A 206 5.98 -2.39 15.66
N TYR A 207 4.73 -2.46 15.22
CA TYR A 207 3.62 -3.06 15.93
C TYR A 207 3.42 -4.52 15.48
N GLY A 208 3.07 -5.40 16.41
CA GLY A 208 2.92 -6.85 16.18
C GLY A 208 4.25 -7.60 16.06
N ALA A 209 5.39 -6.91 16.17
CA ALA A 209 6.71 -7.54 16.22
C ALA A 209 6.99 -8.12 17.62
N PRO A 210 7.81 -9.18 17.75
CA PRO A 210 8.21 -9.71 19.04
C PRO A 210 8.83 -8.62 19.94
N GLY A 211 8.30 -8.46 21.17
CA GLY A 211 8.74 -7.42 22.11
C GLY A 211 8.27 -6.00 21.77
N GLY A 212 7.55 -5.80 20.67
CA GLY A 212 6.94 -4.52 20.29
C GLY A 212 5.53 -4.34 20.84
N PRO A 213 4.93 -3.15 20.66
CA PRO A 213 3.52 -2.91 20.96
C PRO A 213 2.58 -3.80 20.13
N PRO A 214 1.36 -4.09 20.61
CA PRO A 214 0.38 -4.90 19.88
C PRO A 214 -0.01 -4.22 18.56
N LEU A 215 -0.31 -5.02 17.53
CA LEU A 215 -0.66 -4.52 16.20
C LEU A 215 -1.84 -3.53 16.23
N ALA A 216 -2.84 -3.83 17.07
CA ALA A 216 -4.01 -2.98 17.25
C ALA A 216 -3.70 -1.52 17.62
N ALA A 217 -2.60 -1.26 18.33
CA ALA A 217 -2.23 0.10 18.73
C ALA A 217 -1.81 1.00 17.55
N GLY A 218 -1.37 0.41 16.43
CA GLY A 218 -1.01 1.14 15.22
C GLY A 218 -2.10 1.19 14.15
N LEU A 219 -3.19 0.42 14.30
CA LEU A 219 -4.19 0.25 13.25
C LEU A 219 -4.92 1.56 12.91
N ALA A 220 -5.32 2.35 13.91
CA ALA A 220 -6.01 3.61 13.66
C ALA A 220 -5.18 4.57 12.78
N ASP A 221 -3.89 4.72 13.07
CA ASP A 221 -2.96 5.52 12.26
C ASP A 221 -2.83 4.96 10.82
N HIS A 222 -2.80 3.64 10.69
CA HIS A 222 -2.72 2.99 9.38
C HIS A 222 -3.96 3.24 8.53
N GLU A 223 -5.15 3.13 9.13
CA GLU A 223 -6.42 3.40 8.45
C GLU A 223 -6.55 4.88 8.05
N GLU A 224 -6.21 5.81 8.95
CA GLU A 224 -6.21 7.25 8.64
C GLU A 224 -5.27 7.57 7.47
N LEU A 225 -4.06 6.99 7.45
CA LEU A 225 -3.12 7.18 6.33
C LEU A 225 -3.66 6.61 5.02
N PHE A 226 -4.44 5.55 5.06
CA PHE A 226 -5.09 5.01 3.87
C PHE A 226 -6.15 5.96 3.33
N ASP A 227 -7.00 6.49 4.20
CA ASP A 227 -8.04 7.46 3.86
C ASP A 227 -7.48 8.71 3.18
N LEU A 228 -6.26 9.11 3.54
CA LEU A 228 -5.56 10.25 2.94
C LEU A 228 -4.79 9.90 1.67
N SER A 229 -4.31 8.67 1.54
CA SER A 229 -3.42 8.28 0.45
C SER A 229 -4.12 8.28 -0.92
N TRP A 230 -3.31 8.34 -1.98
CA TRP A 230 -3.79 8.20 -3.38
C TRP A 230 -4.49 6.87 -3.66
N LYS A 231 -4.41 5.89 -2.75
CA LYS A 231 -5.13 4.62 -2.84
C LYS A 231 -6.60 4.72 -2.40
N GLY A 232 -6.99 5.83 -1.75
CA GLY A 232 -8.28 6.02 -1.11
C GLY A 232 -8.51 5.10 0.10
N ARG A 233 -9.71 5.17 0.68
CA ARG A 233 -10.13 4.33 1.83
C ARG A 233 -9.81 2.85 1.57
N LEU A 234 -8.93 2.24 2.37
CA LEU A 234 -8.49 0.80 2.43
C LEU A 234 -8.74 -0.13 1.21
N GLY A 235 -8.80 0.39 -0.02
CA GLY A 235 -9.27 -0.31 -1.22
C GLY A 235 -10.79 -0.64 -1.23
N ALA A 236 -11.20 -1.42 -2.24
CA ALA A 236 -12.61 -1.77 -2.49
C ALA A 236 -13.26 -2.70 -1.43
N ALA A 237 -12.52 -3.15 -0.41
CA ALA A 237 -13.01 -4.10 0.59
C ALA A 237 -12.33 -3.87 1.97
N PRO A 238 -12.61 -2.74 2.64
CA PRO A 238 -12.00 -2.38 3.92
C PRO A 238 -12.23 -3.46 4.98
N GLU A 239 -13.46 -3.98 5.07
CA GLU A 239 -13.84 -4.98 6.08
C GLU A 239 -13.06 -6.29 5.93
N ARG A 240 -12.91 -6.78 4.69
CA ARG A 240 -12.09 -7.97 4.40
C ARG A 240 -10.66 -7.77 4.88
N ARG A 241 -10.09 -6.58 4.65
CA ARG A 241 -8.71 -6.28 5.06
C ARG A 241 -8.59 -6.25 6.59
N ARG A 242 -9.55 -5.68 7.31
CA ARG A 242 -9.58 -5.72 8.78
C ARG A 242 -9.65 -7.15 9.32
N LEU A 243 -10.56 -7.96 8.77
CA LEU A 243 -10.70 -9.37 9.14
C LEU A 243 -9.41 -10.15 8.88
N LEU A 244 -8.78 -9.95 7.72
CA LEU A 244 -7.51 -10.58 7.38
C LEU A 244 -6.40 -10.15 8.34
N THR A 245 -6.23 -8.85 8.55
CA THR A 245 -5.18 -8.31 9.43
C THR A 245 -5.33 -8.84 10.85
N ARG A 246 -6.56 -8.87 11.39
CA ARG A 246 -6.85 -9.44 12.70
C ARG A 246 -6.51 -10.94 12.76
N ALA A 247 -6.96 -11.72 11.78
CA ALA A 247 -6.69 -13.16 11.75
C ALA A 247 -5.19 -13.47 11.65
N LEU A 248 -4.41 -12.65 10.94
CA LEU A 248 -2.96 -12.78 10.86
C LEU A 248 -2.26 -12.32 12.14
N ASP A 249 -2.77 -11.28 12.81
CA ASP A 249 -2.26 -10.82 14.11
C ASP A 249 -2.48 -11.85 15.22
N GLU A 250 -3.65 -12.48 15.28
CA GLU A 250 -3.97 -13.58 16.20
C GLU A 250 -3.01 -14.78 16.05
N ARG A 251 -2.34 -14.91 14.89
CA ARG A 251 -1.32 -15.94 14.59
C ARG A 251 0.11 -15.44 14.75
N GLY A 252 0.31 -14.19 15.16
CA GLY A 252 1.62 -13.56 15.26
C GLY A 252 2.33 -13.35 13.90
N LEU A 253 1.59 -13.36 12.79
CA LEU A 253 2.14 -13.25 11.43
C LEU A 253 2.16 -11.81 10.91
N ALA A 254 1.23 -10.96 11.36
CA ALA A 254 1.15 -9.59 10.86
C ALA A 254 2.19 -8.66 11.51
N ARG A 255 2.69 -7.70 10.72
CA ARG A 255 3.60 -6.64 11.16
C ARG A 255 3.13 -5.31 10.60
N LEU A 256 2.99 -4.31 11.45
CA LEU A 256 2.66 -2.96 11.03
C LEU A 256 3.77 -2.00 11.45
N TYR A 257 4.37 -1.32 10.47
CA TYR A 257 5.40 -0.33 10.69
C TYR A 257 4.81 1.05 10.44
N VAL A 258 4.92 1.97 11.40
CA VAL A 258 4.42 3.34 11.25
C VAL A 258 5.56 4.32 11.45
N LEU A 259 5.77 5.19 10.45
CA LEU A 259 6.68 6.31 10.51
C LEU A 259 5.95 7.53 11.08
N TYR A 260 6.45 8.01 12.22
CA TYR A 260 6.00 9.23 12.86
C TYR A 260 7.01 10.35 12.60
N ALA A 261 6.48 11.54 12.33
CA ALA A 261 7.17 12.80 12.53
C ALA A 261 6.60 13.43 13.81
N GLU A 262 7.43 13.50 14.85
CA GLU A 262 7.00 13.74 16.23
C GLU A 262 5.97 12.68 16.70
N ASP A 263 4.74 13.12 16.96
CA ASP A 263 3.58 12.34 17.37
C ASP A 263 2.64 12.02 16.19
N ARG A 264 2.90 12.54 14.98
CA ARG A 264 2.02 12.37 13.82
C ARG A 264 2.48 11.27 12.89
N ALA A 265 1.61 10.29 12.63
CA ALA A 265 1.83 9.29 11.59
C ALA A 265 1.80 9.92 10.18
N ILE A 266 2.87 9.69 9.41
CA ILE A 266 3.03 10.22 8.04
C ILE A 266 3.17 9.13 6.98
N ALA A 267 3.55 7.91 7.38
CA ALA A 267 3.50 6.74 6.52
C ALA A 267 3.39 5.45 7.32
N SER A 268 2.87 4.41 6.69
CA SER A 268 2.78 3.09 7.26
C SER A 268 3.08 2.01 6.21
N CYS A 269 3.57 0.86 6.68
CA CYS A 269 3.85 -0.32 5.89
C CYS A 269 3.33 -1.55 6.63
N LEU A 270 2.37 -2.25 6.04
CA LEU A 270 1.85 -3.53 6.55
C LEU A 270 2.57 -4.67 5.83
N GLY A 271 3.17 -5.56 6.61
CA GLY A 271 3.80 -6.79 6.16
C GLY A 271 3.22 -8.02 6.84
N VAL A 272 3.46 -9.19 6.25
CA VAL A 272 3.11 -10.49 6.82
C VAL A 272 4.35 -11.35 6.82
N ARG A 273 4.77 -11.78 8.00
CA ARG A 273 5.93 -12.65 8.20
C ARG A 273 5.45 -14.09 8.35
N ILE A 274 5.94 -14.97 7.48
CA ILE A 274 5.67 -16.40 7.56
C ILE A 274 7.01 -17.14 7.50
N GLY A 275 7.48 -17.59 8.66
CA GLY A 275 8.78 -18.23 8.81
C GLY A 275 9.92 -17.34 8.28
N PRO A 276 10.63 -17.76 7.21
CA PRO A 276 11.75 -17.02 6.65
C PRO A 276 11.37 -16.00 5.56
N VAL A 277 10.07 -15.79 5.31
CA VAL A 277 9.56 -14.88 4.27
C VAL A 277 8.88 -13.67 4.90
N MET A 278 9.17 -12.48 4.37
CA MET A 278 8.42 -11.25 4.66
C MET A 278 7.68 -10.78 3.42
N HIS A 279 6.35 -10.80 3.45
CA HIS A 279 5.47 -10.30 2.39
C HIS A 279 5.07 -8.85 2.68
N TRP A 280 5.47 -7.91 1.82
CA TRP A 280 5.09 -6.51 1.94
C TRP A 280 3.77 -6.24 1.21
N HIS A 281 2.67 -6.21 1.97
CA HIS A 281 1.33 -6.06 1.41
C HIS A 281 1.03 -4.65 0.95
N THR A 282 1.20 -3.68 1.84
CA THR A 282 0.73 -2.32 1.56
C THR A 282 1.56 -1.26 2.23
N VAL A 283 1.91 -0.23 1.46
CA VAL A 283 2.40 1.05 1.96
C VAL A 283 1.32 2.11 1.76
N ALA A 284 1.12 2.96 2.75
CA ALA A 284 0.29 4.16 2.68
C ALA A 284 1.08 5.35 3.27
N TYR A 285 0.85 6.55 2.74
CA TYR A 285 1.47 7.77 3.27
C TYR A 285 0.59 8.98 3.06
N ASP A 286 0.81 10.00 3.89
CA ASP A 286 0.19 11.32 3.78
C ASP A 286 0.74 12.07 2.55
N PRO A 287 -0.08 12.36 1.51
CA PRO A 287 0.37 13.06 0.32
C PRO A 287 0.98 14.44 0.60
N ALA A 288 0.56 15.14 1.66
CA ALA A 288 1.15 16.42 2.04
C ALA A 288 2.63 16.28 2.43
N ALA A 289 3.02 15.11 2.94
CA ALA A 289 4.40 14.77 3.30
C ALA A 289 5.19 14.14 2.14
N ALA A 290 4.65 14.04 0.92
CA ALA A 290 5.28 13.31 -0.19
C ALA A 290 6.71 13.78 -0.53
N LEU A 291 7.00 15.08 -0.37
CA LEU A 291 8.33 15.67 -0.55
C LEU A 291 9.42 15.00 0.31
N LEU A 292 9.03 14.43 1.46
CA LEU A 292 9.92 13.75 2.40
C LEU A 292 10.13 12.27 2.04
N SER A 293 9.53 11.79 0.95
CA SER A 293 9.52 10.38 0.55
C SER A 293 9.13 9.41 1.67
N PRO A 294 8.10 9.70 2.49
CA PRO A 294 7.83 8.97 3.74
C PRO A 294 7.50 7.50 3.49
N GLY A 295 6.87 7.17 2.34
CA GLY A 295 6.65 5.79 1.90
C GLY A 295 7.95 4.98 1.70
N ASN A 296 8.97 5.59 1.08
CA ASN A 296 10.27 4.93 0.90
C ASN A 296 11.00 4.78 2.23
N VAL A 297 10.93 5.80 3.10
CA VAL A 297 11.55 5.78 4.42
C VAL A 297 10.94 4.67 5.28
N VAL A 298 9.61 4.61 5.41
CA VAL A 298 8.96 3.58 6.23
C VAL A 298 9.21 2.18 5.68
N HIS A 299 9.18 1.99 4.36
CA HIS A 299 9.39 0.69 3.74
C HIS A 299 10.82 0.17 3.97
N TRP A 300 11.84 1.01 3.76
CA TRP A 300 13.23 0.62 3.98
C TRP A 300 13.53 0.30 5.44
N ARG A 301 13.03 1.13 6.37
CA ARG A 301 13.22 0.92 7.81
C ARG A 301 12.42 -0.27 8.32
N ALA A 302 11.24 -0.55 7.75
CA ALA A 302 10.48 -1.74 8.03
C ALA A 302 11.26 -3.01 7.67
N GLN A 303 11.96 -3.01 6.53
CA GLN A 303 12.82 -4.13 6.14
C GLN A 303 13.99 -4.32 7.12
N GLU A 304 14.69 -3.24 7.49
CA GLU A 304 15.75 -3.29 8.51
C GLU A 304 15.27 -3.93 9.81
N LEU A 305 14.11 -3.49 10.31
CA LEU A 305 13.50 -4.03 11.53
C LEU A 305 13.06 -5.49 11.35
N ALA A 306 12.54 -5.87 10.17
CA ALA A 306 12.19 -7.26 9.86
C ALA A 306 13.40 -8.20 9.86
N PHE A 307 14.57 -7.73 9.43
CA PHE A 307 15.81 -8.50 9.54
C PHE A 307 16.27 -8.66 11.00
N ALA A 308 16.00 -7.68 11.86
CA ALA A 308 16.33 -7.76 13.28
C ALA A 308 15.54 -8.86 14.03
N GLU A 309 14.40 -9.31 13.49
CA GLU A 309 13.66 -10.49 13.99
C GLU A 309 14.35 -11.84 13.66
N CYS A 310 15.55 -11.82 13.04
CA CYS A 310 16.34 -12.97 12.59
C CYS A 310 15.66 -13.89 11.55
N GLY A 311 16.41 -14.77 10.89
CA GLY A 311 15.87 -15.84 10.04
C GLY A 311 15.16 -15.42 8.74
N LEU A 312 15.22 -14.15 8.34
CA LEU A 312 14.65 -13.67 7.07
C LEU A 312 15.58 -14.04 5.91
N THR A 313 15.09 -14.85 4.97
CA THR A 313 15.85 -15.28 3.78
C THR A 313 15.22 -14.86 2.46
N LEU A 314 14.00 -14.33 2.50
CA LEU A 314 13.29 -13.86 1.31
C LEU A 314 12.44 -12.63 1.64
N ILE A 315 12.65 -11.56 0.89
CA ILE A 315 11.73 -10.43 0.82
C ILE A 315 10.81 -10.63 -0.38
N ASP A 316 9.53 -10.53 -0.13
CA ASP A 316 8.49 -10.63 -1.13
C ASP A 316 7.73 -9.29 -1.20
N LEU A 317 7.84 -8.60 -2.33
CA LEU A 317 7.20 -7.30 -2.56
C LEU A 317 5.88 -7.41 -3.31
N LEU A 318 5.37 -8.63 -3.51
CA LEU A 318 4.20 -8.95 -4.30
C LEU A 318 4.34 -8.57 -5.78
N PRO A 319 3.49 -9.11 -6.67
CA PRO A 319 3.56 -8.82 -8.09
C PRO A 319 3.31 -7.34 -8.43
N GLY A 320 3.69 -6.97 -9.66
CA GLY A 320 3.44 -5.63 -10.22
C GLY A 320 4.61 -4.67 -9.98
N ALA A 321 5.06 -4.04 -11.06
CA ALA A 321 6.17 -3.09 -11.06
C ALA A 321 5.79 -1.78 -10.37
N SER A 322 6.77 -1.17 -9.71
CA SER A 322 6.67 0.19 -9.22
C SER A 322 8.08 0.75 -9.00
N PRO A 323 8.27 2.08 -9.09
CA PRO A 323 9.59 2.69 -8.88
C PRO A 323 10.25 2.31 -7.56
N LEU A 324 9.46 2.04 -6.50
CA LEU A 324 9.98 1.53 -5.24
C LEU A 324 10.51 0.11 -5.42
N LYS A 325 9.66 -0.83 -5.84
CA LYS A 325 10.01 -2.25 -5.95
C LYS A 325 11.18 -2.48 -6.91
N ASP A 326 11.27 -1.70 -7.98
CA ASP A 326 12.37 -1.78 -8.95
C ASP A 326 13.73 -1.41 -8.34
N ARG A 327 13.75 -0.61 -7.27
CA ARG A 327 14.98 -0.24 -6.57
C ARG A 327 15.39 -1.22 -5.48
N VAL A 328 14.45 -2.03 -4.97
CA VAL A 328 14.63 -2.87 -3.77
C VAL A 328 14.49 -4.37 -4.03
N SER A 329 14.32 -4.77 -5.28
CA SER A 329 14.26 -6.18 -5.69
C SER A 329 14.90 -6.35 -7.06
N SER A 330 15.68 -7.41 -7.21
CA SER A 330 16.37 -7.77 -8.46
C SER A 330 15.74 -8.97 -9.19
N GLU A 331 14.99 -9.82 -8.47
CA GLU A 331 14.41 -11.04 -9.04
C GLU A 331 12.99 -10.81 -9.58
N ARG A 332 12.70 -11.37 -10.76
CA ARG A 332 11.43 -11.21 -11.49
C ARG A 332 10.88 -12.54 -12.01
N PRO A 333 10.66 -13.55 -11.15
CA PRO A 333 10.19 -14.85 -11.63
C PRO A 333 8.78 -14.72 -12.22
N ALA A 334 8.52 -15.50 -13.26
CA ALA A 334 7.24 -15.50 -13.95
C ALA A 334 6.06 -15.97 -13.05
N LEU A 335 4.91 -15.36 -13.28
CA LEU A 335 3.61 -15.80 -12.79
C LEU A 335 2.79 -16.30 -13.97
N LEU A 336 2.31 -17.53 -13.81
CA LEU A 336 1.72 -18.33 -14.86
C LEU A 336 0.19 -18.29 -14.76
N ASP A 337 -0.48 -18.05 -15.88
CA ASP A 337 -1.90 -18.37 -16.04
C ASP A 337 -2.03 -19.80 -16.57
N VAL A 338 -2.61 -20.66 -15.73
CA VAL A 338 -2.83 -22.08 -16.04
C VAL A 338 -4.29 -22.30 -16.41
N CYS A 339 -4.51 -22.94 -17.56
CA CYS A 339 -5.81 -23.46 -17.97
C CYS A 339 -5.69 -24.97 -18.17
N ALA A 340 -6.43 -25.75 -17.41
CA ALA A 340 -6.49 -27.20 -17.53
C ALA A 340 -7.92 -27.64 -17.86
N ALA A 341 -8.14 -28.34 -18.97
CA ALA A 341 -9.48 -28.77 -19.36
C ALA A 341 -9.51 -30.21 -19.86
N ARG A 342 -10.63 -30.90 -19.66
CA ARG A 342 -10.87 -32.27 -20.14
C ARG A 342 -11.34 -32.26 -21.58
N VAL A 343 -10.45 -31.81 -22.47
CA VAL A 343 -10.68 -31.73 -23.92
C VAL A 343 -9.42 -32.19 -24.65
N PRO A 344 -9.50 -32.54 -25.95
CA PRO A 344 -8.31 -32.77 -26.74
C PRO A 344 -7.39 -31.54 -26.73
N ARG A 345 -6.08 -31.73 -26.54
CA ARG A 345 -5.09 -30.64 -26.41
C ARG A 345 -5.19 -29.58 -27.50
N ARG A 346 -5.47 -29.99 -28.75
CA ARG A 346 -5.63 -29.09 -29.92
C ARG A 346 -6.78 -28.09 -29.81
N VAL A 347 -7.79 -28.36 -28.97
CA VAL A 347 -8.98 -27.51 -28.80
C VAL A 347 -8.78 -26.44 -27.72
N LEU A 348 -7.80 -26.63 -26.83
CA LEU A 348 -7.59 -25.76 -25.66
C LEU A 348 -7.26 -24.30 -26.03
N PRO A 349 -6.40 -24.00 -27.02
CA PRO A 349 -6.13 -22.63 -27.42
C PRO A 349 -7.38 -21.91 -27.97
N LEU A 350 -8.26 -22.62 -28.68
CA LEU A 350 -9.49 -22.07 -29.26
C LEU A 350 -10.50 -21.69 -28.17
N LEU A 351 -10.72 -22.58 -27.19
CA LEU A 351 -11.60 -22.32 -26.04
C LEU A 351 -11.13 -21.10 -25.25
N ARG A 352 -9.81 -20.95 -25.08
CA ARG A 352 -9.23 -19.81 -24.39
C ARG A 352 -9.35 -18.52 -25.20
N GLY A 353 -9.05 -18.53 -26.50
CA GLY A 353 -9.16 -17.37 -27.39
C GLY A 353 -10.58 -16.80 -27.42
N ALA A 354 -11.58 -17.67 -27.54
CA ALA A 354 -12.99 -17.28 -27.47
C ALA A 354 -13.34 -16.57 -26.14
N ARG A 355 -12.72 -16.99 -25.03
CA ARG A 355 -12.97 -16.43 -23.70
C ARG A 355 -12.23 -15.13 -23.44
N GLU A 356 -11.02 -14.97 -23.97
CA GLU A 356 -10.30 -13.70 -23.88
C GLU A 356 -11.12 -12.59 -24.57
N VAL A 357 -11.74 -12.91 -25.70
CA VAL A 357 -12.71 -12.02 -26.37
C VAL A 357 -13.95 -11.77 -25.48
N GLN A 358 -14.58 -12.82 -24.93
CA GLN A 358 -15.73 -12.65 -24.03
C GLN A 358 -15.41 -11.81 -22.78
N ARG A 359 -14.19 -11.87 -22.24
CA ARG A 359 -13.76 -11.06 -21.09
C ARG A 359 -13.44 -9.61 -21.48
N ALA A 360 -12.89 -9.38 -22.67
CA ALA A 360 -12.52 -8.04 -23.13
C ALA A 360 -13.73 -7.16 -23.45
N VAL A 361 -14.82 -7.73 -23.95
CA VAL A 361 -16.02 -6.98 -24.39
C VAL A 361 -16.69 -6.20 -23.26
N PRO A 362 -16.98 -6.78 -22.07
CA PRO A 362 -17.55 -6.03 -20.94
C PRO A 362 -16.61 -4.94 -20.41
N ILE A 363 -15.29 -5.19 -20.36
CA ILE A 363 -14.30 -4.22 -19.86
C ILE A 363 -14.24 -3.00 -20.78
N ALA A 364 -14.16 -3.21 -22.10
CA ALA A 364 -14.16 -2.14 -23.09
C ALA A 364 -15.46 -1.33 -23.04
N THR A 365 -16.60 -2.02 -22.88
CA THR A 365 -17.92 -1.38 -22.76
C THR A 365 -18.01 -0.53 -21.50
N ARG A 366 -17.59 -1.05 -20.33
CA ARG A 366 -17.58 -0.29 -19.07
C ARG A 366 -16.64 0.92 -19.12
N ALA A 367 -15.43 0.77 -19.66
CA ALA A 367 -14.48 1.88 -19.81
C ALA A 367 -15.04 3.00 -20.71
N ARG A 368 -15.81 2.65 -21.75
CA ARG A 368 -16.51 3.61 -22.61
C ARG A 368 -17.61 4.35 -21.84
N VAL A 369 -18.43 3.65 -21.05
CA VAL A 369 -19.49 4.25 -20.23
C VAL A 369 -18.92 5.18 -19.14
N GLY A 370 -17.82 4.78 -18.49
CA GLY A 370 -17.14 5.60 -17.49
C GLY A 370 -16.62 6.93 -18.05
N ARG A 371 -15.98 6.90 -19.23
CA ARG A 371 -15.52 8.11 -19.94
C ARG A 371 -16.68 9.02 -20.34
N LEU A 372 -17.81 8.45 -20.74
CA LEU A 372 -19.00 9.22 -21.07
C LEU A 372 -19.57 9.93 -19.83
N ARG A 373 -19.67 9.23 -18.70
CA ARG A 373 -20.11 9.82 -17.42
C ARG A 373 -19.17 10.90 -16.90
N ALA A 374 -17.85 10.70 -17.01
CA ALA A 374 -16.87 11.73 -16.62
C ALA A 374 -17.00 13.00 -17.46
N ARG A 375 -17.34 12.87 -18.75
CA ARG A 375 -17.61 14.03 -19.63
C ARG A 375 -18.94 14.73 -19.32
N VAL A 376 -19.96 13.99 -18.92
CA VAL A 376 -21.30 14.54 -18.62
C VAL A 376 -21.39 15.10 -17.19
N GLY A 377 -20.63 14.54 -16.25
CA GLY A 377 -20.60 14.95 -14.84
C GLY A 377 -19.55 16.00 -14.48
N ALA A 378 -18.71 16.42 -15.44
CA ALA A 378 -17.84 17.57 -15.27
C ALA A 378 -18.73 18.83 -15.24
N VAL A 379 -19.22 19.18 -14.05
CA VAL A 379 -19.81 20.49 -13.78
C VAL A 379 -18.77 21.52 -14.21
N PRO A 380 -19.09 22.45 -15.13
CA PRO A 380 -18.20 23.56 -15.45
C PRO A 380 -17.78 24.23 -14.13
N PRO A 381 -16.51 24.68 -13.97
CA PRO A 381 -16.12 25.40 -12.77
C PRO A 381 -17.19 26.46 -12.49
N GLY A 382 -17.91 26.26 -11.39
CA GLY A 382 -19.01 27.12 -10.98
C GLY A 382 -18.50 28.55 -11.04
N HIS A 383 -19.35 29.45 -11.54
CA HIS A 383 -19.01 30.86 -11.66
C HIS A 383 -18.36 31.29 -10.35
N ALA A 384 -17.10 31.74 -10.44
CA ALA A 384 -16.39 32.29 -9.30
C ALA A 384 -17.37 33.22 -8.59
N GLY A 385 -17.69 32.90 -7.34
CA GLY A 385 -18.40 33.85 -6.51
C GLY A 385 -17.64 35.17 -6.61
N THR A 386 -18.34 36.29 -6.59
CA THR A 386 -17.64 37.57 -6.49
C THR A 386 -16.92 37.59 -5.16
N ALA A 387 -15.65 37.15 -5.16
CA ALA A 387 -14.82 37.06 -3.97
C ALA A 387 -14.86 38.40 -3.26
N ARG A 388 -15.31 38.39 -2.01
CA ARG A 388 -15.48 39.62 -1.24
C ARG A 388 -14.10 40.10 -0.82
N ARG A 389 -13.78 41.32 -1.23
CA ARG A 389 -12.58 42.01 -0.76
C ARG A 389 -12.85 42.55 0.64
N LEU A 390 -12.13 42.03 1.60
CA LEU A 390 -12.18 42.42 3.01
C LEU A 390 -10.89 43.15 3.39
N GLU A 391 -10.96 43.94 4.45
CA GLU A 391 -9.84 44.71 4.99
C GLU A 391 -9.84 44.59 6.51
N ALA A 392 -8.75 44.06 7.06
CA ALA A 392 -8.46 44.05 8.48
C ALA A 392 -7.61 45.27 8.82
N ARG A 393 -7.97 46.01 9.87
CA ARG A 393 -7.22 47.19 10.32
C ARG A 393 -6.53 46.91 11.64
N PRO A 394 -5.33 47.46 11.85
CA PRO A 394 -4.64 47.30 13.12
C PRO A 394 -5.42 47.99 14.25
N ALA A 395 -5.43 47.39 15.43
CA ALA A 395 -5.95 47.97 16.67
C ALA A 395 -5.05 49.08 17.21
N THR A 396 -3.75 49.04 16.90
CA THR A 396 -2.76 50.04 17.33
C THR A 396 -1.89 50.51 16.15
N GLU A 397 -1.55 51.80 16.13
CA GLU A 397 -0.63 52.36 15.12
C GLU A 397 0.84 51.95 15.35
N VAL A 398 1.14 51.35 16.51
CA VAL A 398 2.47 50.85 16.87
C VAL A 398 2.50 49.33 16.70
N PRO A 399 3.50 48.75 16.01
CA PRO A 399 3.62 47.31 15.83
C PRO A 399 3.68 46.56 17.17
N ALA A 400 2.84 45.53 17.32
CA ALA A 400 2.77 44.68 18.51
C ALA A 400 3.98 43.73 18.60
N ARG A 401 5.17 44.24 18.94
CA ARG A 401 6.48 43.56 18.85
C ARG A 401 6.81 43.06 17.44
N PRO A 402 8.07 43.09 17.01
CA PRO A 402 8.45 42.51 15.73
C PRO A 402 8.34 40.98 15.82
N SER A 403 7.23 40.39 15.37
CA SER A 403 7.27 38.99 14.94
C SER A 403 8.01 38.97 13.60
N PRO A 404 9.13 38.25 13.50
CA PRO A 404 10.00 38.39 12.34
C PRO A 404 9.31 37.84 11.09
N GLU A 405 9.47 38.57 9.99
CA GLU A 405 9.39 38.01 8.65
C GLU A 405 10.14 36.66 8.63
N LEU A 406 9.52 35.63 8.09
CA LEU A 406 10.10 34.30 8.00
C LEU A 406 11.24 34.32 6.98
N VAL A 407 12.45 34.09 7.46
CA VAL A 407 13.61 33.86 6.60
C VAL A 407 13.38 32.56 5.81
N LEU A 408 13.23 32.69 4.49
CA LEU A 408 12.95 31.57 3.59
C LEU A 408 14.22 30.78 3.21
N ASP A 409 14.91 30.29 4.23
CA ASP A 409 15.99 29.32 4.05
C ASP A 409 15.46 27.96 3.54
N GLN A 410 16.36 27.05 3.20
CA GLN A 410 15.97 25.75 2.63
C GLN A 410 15.09 24.90 3.58
N PRO A 411 15.36 24.82 4.90
CA PRO A 411 14.45 24.19 5.86
C PRO A 411 13.06 24.83 5.89
N THR A 412 12.96 26.16 6.01
CA THR A 412 11.67 26.87 6.12
C THR A 412 10.86 26.70 4.85
N LEU A 413 11.50 26.82 3.70
CA LEU A 413 10.87 26.57 2.40
C LEU A 413 10.33 25.14 2.30
N ARG A 414 11.05 24.14 2.81
CA ARG A 414 10.60 22.74 2.84
C ARG A 414 9.42 22.53 3.78
N LEU A 415 9.47 23.14 4.97
CA LEU A 415 8.36 23.11 5.93
C LEU A 415 7.09 23.65 5.28
N LEU A 416 7.16 24.84 4.69
CA LEU A 416 6.04 25.46 3.99
C LEU A 416 5.58 24.64 2.79
N THR A 417 6.51 24.03 2.03
CA THR A 417 6.15 23.16 0.89
C THR A 417 5.29 21.99 1.35
N VAL A 418 5.66 21.35 2.47
CA VAL A 418 4.89 20.26 3.09
C VAL A 418 3.56 20.77 3.65
N ALA A 419 3.58 21.90 4.35
CA ALA A 419 2.38 22.46 4.97
C ALA A 419 1.32 22.92 3.94
N CYS A 420 1.77 23.40 2.79
CA CYS A 420 0.93 23.75 1.65
C CYS A 420 0.63 22.57 0.70
N ALA A 421 1.09 21.36 1.02
CA ALA A 421 0.95 20.15 0.19
C ALA A 421 1.41 20.34 -1.28
N ARG A 422 2.51 21.08 -1.49
CA ARG A 422 3.12 21.31 -2.80
C ARG A 422 4.13 20.18 -3.11
N ARG A 423 4.37 19.89 -4.41
CA ARG A 423 5.29 18.82 -4.86
C ARG A 423 6.74 19.17 -4.58
N GLY A 424 7.07 20.44 -4.50
CA GLY A 424 8.44 20.88 -4.22
C GLY A 424 8.59 22.40 -4.06
N PRO A 425 9.75 22.84 -3.56
CA PRO A 425 10.07 24.27 -3.40
C PRO A 425 9.96 25.11 -4.67
N GLN A 426 10.21 24.51 -5.84
CA GLN A 426 10.09 25.21 -7.12
C GLN A 426 8.63 25.50 -7.48
N GLU A 427 7.74 24.51 -7.33
CA GLU A 427 6.30 24.72 -7.55
C GLU A 427 5.74 25.73 -6.55
N MET A 428 6.17 25.64 -5.29
CA MET A 428 5.77 26.59 -4.26
C MET A 428 6.17 28.03 -4.61
N ARG A 429 7.27 28.26 -5.34
CA ARG A 429 7.73 29.60 -5.75
C ARG A 429 7.17 30.05 -7.10
N ALA A 430 6.55 29.17 -7.87
CA ALA A 430 6.12 29.48 -9.23
C ALA A 430 4.96 30.50 -9.28
N ASP A 431 4.18 30.61 -8.20
CA ASP A 431 3.07 31.55 -8.05
C ASP A 431 3.42 32.75 -7.16
N TRP A 432 4.72 33.03 -6.94
CA TRP A 432 5.17 34.12 -6.09
C TRP A 432 5.48 35.40 -6.86
N GLY A 433 5.01 36.53 -6.32
CA GLY A 433 5.44 37.86 -6.74
C GLY A 433 6.82 38.23 -6.18
N PRO A 434 7.52 39.24 -6.76
CA PRO A 434 8.80 39.72 -6.24
C PRO A 434 8.67 40.29 -4.81
N ASP A 435 7.48 40.77 -4.46
CA ASP A 435 7.16 41.39 -3.17
C ASP A 435 6.38 40.46 -2.24
N ASP A 436 6.26 39.17 -2.58
CA ASP A 436 5.71 38.20 -1.64
C ASP A 436 6.68 37.96 -0.48
N ARG A 437 6.16 38.04 0.74
CA ARG A 437 6.86 37.78 2.00
C ARG A 437 6.05 36.83 2.86
N TRP A 438 6.71 36.05 3.70
CA TRP A 438 6.05 35.16 4.66
C TRP A 438 6.20 35.71 6.07
N TYR A 439 5.11 35.77 6.81
CA TYR A 439 5.10 36.27 8.19
C TYR A 439 4.71 35.16 9.15
N ARG A 440 5.38 35.13 10.30
CA ARG A 440 5.05 34.26 11.44
C ARG A 440 4.04 34.96 12.33
N ILE A 441 2.91 34.33 12.62
CA ILE A 441 1.86 34.89 13.47
C ILE A 441 1.79 34.08 14.76
N GLY A 442 2.19 34.69 15.89
CA GLY A 442 2.31 34.02 17.20
C GLY A 442 3.71 33.40 17.47
N ALA A 443 3.98 33.08 18.74
CA ALA A 443 5.30 32.61 19.21
C ALA A 443 5.57 31.13 18.87
N GLY A 444 4.64 30.23 19.19
CA GLY A 444 4.50 28.95 18.49
C GLY A 444 3.47 29.19 17.41
N PRO A 445 3.87 29.35 16.13
CA PRO A 445 3.02 30.08 15.20
C PRO A 445 1.64 29.47 15.11
N LEU A 446 0.65 30.28 15.41
CA LEU A 446 -0.76 29.98 15.24
C LEU A 446 -1.06 29.87 13.74
N ALA A 447 -0.39 30.72 12.96
CA ALA A 447 -0.40 30.68 11.52
C ALA A 447 0.92 31.21 10.93
N VAL A 448 1.13 30.92 9.65
CA VAL A 448 2.08 31.62 8.80
C VAL A 448 1.36 32.10 7.55
N ALA A 449 1.65 33.32 7.13
CA ALA A 449 0.89 34.01 6.09
C ALA A 449 1.81 34.52 4.99
N ARG A 450 1.47 34.24 3.73
CA ARG A 450 2.09 34.87 2.56
C ARG A 450 1.36 36.17 2.25
N VAL A 451 2.09 37.25 2.16
CA VAL A 451 1.56 38.60 1.94
C VAL A 451 2.34 39.24 0.80
N ASP A 452 1.61 39.82 -0.15
CA ASP A 452 2.18 40.69 -1.16
C ASP A 452 2.29 42.11 -0.58
N VAL A 453 3.52 42.57 -0.35
CA VAL A 453 3.78 43.91 0.21
C VAL A 453 4.06 44.96 -0.87
N GLY A 454 3.98 44.60 -2.15
CA GLY A 454 4.16 45.53 -3.28
C GLY A 454 2.90 46.35 -3.60
N GLU A 455 1.74 45.92 -3.09
CA GLU A 455 0.49 46.66 -3.24
C GLU A 455 0.39 47.84 -2.26
N PRO A 456 -0.39 48.91 -2.59
CA PRO A 456 -0.60 50.04 -1.68
C PRO A 456 -1.17 49.67 -0.31
N VAL A 457 -1.88 48.54 -0.24
CA VAL A 457 -2.35 47.90 0.99
C VAL A 457 -1.87 46.45 0.90
N PRO A 458 -1.04 45.97 1.85
CA PRO A 458 -0.56 44.59 1.84
C PRO A 458 -1.71 43.59 1.66
N THR A 459 -1.53 42.67 0.71
CA THR A 459 -2.59 41.71 0.34
C THR A 459 -2.21 40.30 0.77
N LEU A 460 -3.02 39.69 1.63
CA LEU A 460 -2.89 38.31 2.07
C LEU A 460 -3.18 37.36 0.90
N ARG A 461 -2.20 36.52 0.55
CA ARG A 461 -2.24 35.60 -0.60
C ARG A 461 -2.50 34.15 -0.20
N GLU A 462 -1.98 33.71 0.94
CA GLU A 462 -2.08 32.32 1.40
C GLU A 462 -1.85 32.24 2.90
N VAL A 463 -2.56 31.33 3.59
CA VAL A 463 -2.44 31.10 5.02
C VAL A 463 -2.20 29.62 5.28
N VAL A 464 -1.23 29.32 6.12
CA VAL A 464 -1.06 28.00 6.73
C VAL A 464 -1.37 28.15 8.22
N ARG A 465 -2.45 27.53 8.66
CA ARG A 465 -3.00 27.67 10.01
C ARG A 465 -2.71 26.42 10.83
N TYR A 466 -1.92 26.57 11.88
CA TYR A 466 -1.57 25.49 12.80
C TYR A 466 -2.54 25.37 13.97
N ASP A 467 -3.26 26.44 14.29
CA ASP A 467 -4.34 26.43 15.28
C ASP A 467 -5.70 26.73 14.60
N PRO A 468 -6.59 25.74 14.45
CA PRO A 468 -7.86 25.91 13.77
C PRO A 468 -8.83 26.84 14.50
N ALA A 469 -8.59 27.18 15.77
CA ALA A 469 -9.40 28.13 16.52
C ALA A 469 -9.32 29.56 15.95
N TYR A 470 -8.26 29.88 15.20
CA TYR A 470 -8.07 31.19 14.60
C TYR A 470 -8.71 31.23 13.20
N THR A 471 -9.68 32.11 13.03
CA THR A 471 -10.34 32.36 11.73
C THR A 471 -9.41 33.13 10.80
N LEU A 472 -9.70 33.12 9.49
CA LEU A 472 -8.97 33.93 8.52
C LEU A 472 -9.00 35.42 8.89
N GLU A 473 -10.13 35.93 9.39
CA GLU A 473 -10.28 37.30 9.85
C GLU A 473 -9.39 37.59 11.07
N ALA A 474 -9.38 36.71 12.07
CA ALA A 474 -8.50 36.85 13.23
C ALA A 474 -7.01 36.87 12.81
N ILE A 475 -6.62 35.99 11.88
CA ILE A 475 -5.26 35.94 11.32
C ILE A 475 -4.94 37.24 10.57
N ALA A 476 -5.87 37.76 9.77
CA ALA A 476 -5.70 39.01 9.05
C ALA A 476 -5.58 40.23 10.00
N LEU A 477 -6.35 40.27 11.09
CA LEU A 477 -6.24 41.30 12.13
C LEU A 477 -4.88 41.24 12.84
N MET A 478 -4.46 40.05 13.27
CA MET A 478 -3.14 39.87 13.88
C MET A 478 -1.99 40.26 12.93
N LEU A 479 -2.15 39.99 11.64
CA LEU A 479 -1.19 40.40 10.62
C LEU A 479 -1.21 41.92 10.39
N ALA A 480 -2.38 42.55 10.43
CA ALA A 480 -2.50 44.00 10.33
C ALA A 480 -1.82 44.70 11.53
N ASP A 481 -2.02 44.19 12.74
CA ASP A 481 -1.33 44.63 13.96
C ASP A 481 0.18 44.43 13.86
N LEU A 482 0.61 43.30 13.30
CA LEU A 482 2.03 42.99 13.10
C LEU A 482 2.70 43.97 12.13
N LEU A 483 2.01 44.31 11.04
CA LEU A 483 2.51 45.22 10.01
C LEU A 483 2.27 46.70 10.33
N ALA A 484 1.52 46.99 11.40
CA ALA A 484 0.99 48.32 11.71
C ALA A 484 0.35 49.00 10.48
N SER A 485 -0.34 48.21 9.65
CA SER A 485 -0.91 48.63 8.37
C SER A 485 -2.15 47.81 8.06
N PRO A 486 -3.18 48.38 7.41
CA PRO A 486 -4.33 47.59 6.96
C PRO A 486 -3.88 46.42 6.08
N VAL A 487 -4.48 45.25 6.28
CA VAL A 487 -4.24 44.05 5.47
C VAL A 487 -5.51 43.70 4.73
N ARG A 488 -5.37 43.58 3.42
CA ARG A 488 -6.45 43.20 2.53
C ARG A 488 -6.44 41.71 2.29
N TYR A 489 -7.61 41.09 2.21
CA TYR A 489 -7.74 39.68 1.90
C TYR A 489 -9.04 39.38 1.16
N LEU A 490 -9.07 38.25 0.46
CA LEU A 490 -10.30 37.70 -0.12
C LEU A 490 -10.88 36.66 0.83
N ASP A 491 -12.20 36.53 0.89
CA ASP A 491 -12.86 35.42 1.60
C ASP A 491 -12.48 34.03 1.05
N GLU A 492 -12.00 33.97 -0.18
CA GLU A 492 -11.50 32.77 -0.86
C GLU A 492 -9.97 32.59 -0.77
N VAL A 493 -9.25 33.32 0.09
CA VAL A 493 -7.80 33.12 0.28
C VAL A 493 -7.53 31.64 0.62
N PRO A 494 -6.57 30.97 -0.05
CA PRO A 494 -6.19 29.61 0.29
C PRO A 494 -5.75 29.51 1.76
N VAL A 495 -6.56 28.84 2.58
CA VAL A 495 -6.22 28.46 3.96
C VAL A 495 -5.88 26.98 3.98
N ARG A 496 -4.72 26.63 4.54
CA ARG A 496 -4.22 25.26 4.66
C ARG A 496 -4.09 24.91 6.14
N ASP A 497 -4.65 23.77 6.52
CA ASP A 497 -4.54 23.21 7.88
C ASP A 497 -3.59 22.00 7.85
N PRO A 498 -2.26 22.20 7.99
CA PRO A 498 -1.31 21.12 7.85
C PRO A 498 -1.46 20.09 8.98
N ARG A 499 -1.39 18.81 8.62
CA ARG A 499 -1.39 17.70 9.58
C ARG A 499 -0.12 17.66 10.44
N LEU A 500 0.98 18.17 9.91
CA LEU A 500 2.25 18.27 10.62
C LEU A 500 2.35 19.61 11.33
N ARG A 501 2.65 19.54 12.63
CA ARG A 501 2.82 20.72 13.47
C ARG A 501 4.11 21.47 13.15
N TRP A 502 4.14 22.74 13.52
CA TRP A 502 5.35 23.54 13.50
C TRP A 502 6.48 22.86 14.31
N PRO A 503 7.73 22.83 13.80
CA PRO A 503 8.87 22.27 14.51
C PRO A 503 9.06 22.87 15.92
N ARG A 504 9.03 22.02 16.96
CA ARG A 504 9.23 22.49 18.36
C ARG A 504 10.59 23.14 18.59
N ALA A 505 11.63 22.69 17.88
CA ALA A 505 12.95 23.30 17.97
C ALA A 505 12.98 24.76 17.49
N TRP A 506 11.96 25.21 16.74
CA TRP A 506 11.89 26.55 16.17
C TRP A 506 11.01 27.50 16.98
N THR A 507 10.31 27.01 18.02
CA THR A 507 9.52 27.87 18.91
C THR A 507 10.38 28.66 19.91
N GLY A 508 11.69 28.38 19.98
CA GLY A 508 12.68 29.10 20.80
C GLY A 508 13.68 29.92 20.00
N LEU A 509 13.52 30.02 18.66
CA LEU A 509 14.28 30.98 17.85
C LEU A 509 13.64 32.36 18.03
N ASP A 510 13.81 32.89 19.24
CA ASP A 510 13.72 34.31 19.52
C ASP A 510 15.17 34.80 19.65
N PRO A 511 15.69 35.66 18.75
CA PRO A 511 17.07 36.15 18.84
C PRO A 511 17.37 36.94 20.12
N GLY A 512 16.35 37.30 20.91
CA GLY A 512 16.53 37.93 22.21
C GLY A 512 15.24 37.95 23.02
N GLY A 513 15.08 37.05 24.00
CA GLY A 513 13.87 37.03 24.80
C GLY A 513 13.76 35.91 25.82
N ALA A 514 14.80 35.62 26.59
CA ALA A 514 14.72 34.69 27.73
C ALA A 514 14.21 35.34 29.04
N GLU A 515 13.88 36.64 29.04
CA GLU A 515 13.32 37.33 30.21
C GLU A 515 11.99 37.99 29.83
N HIS A 516 10.89 37.27 29.99
CA HIS A 516 9.59 37.81 30.45
C HIS A 516 8.55 36.68 30.45
N ALA A 517 8.76 35.71 31.33
CA ALA A 517 7.69 34.85 31.83
C ALA A 517 7.27 35.39 33.19
N ALA A 518 6.27 36.29 33.21
CA ALA A 518 5.38 36.54 34.36
C ALA A 518 4.43 37.71 34.03
N LEU A 519 3.34 37.41 33.33
CA LEU A 519 2.10 38.18 33.50
C LEU A 519 0.96 37.19 33.68
N GLY A 520 0.26 37.38 34.79
CA GLY A 520 -0.47 36.35 35.51
C GLY A 520 -1.77 35.92 34.84
N HIS A 521 -1.99 34.61 34.86
CA HIS A 521 -3.33 34.07 34.94
C HIS A 521 -3.68 33.89 36.42
N ALA A 522 -4.63 34.71 36.87
CA ALA A 522 -5.35 34.50 38.10
C ALA A 522 -6.04 33.14 38.05
N THR A 523 -5.73 32.32 39.03
CA THR A 523 -6.42 31.09 39.39
C THR A 523 -7.85 31.42 39.83
N ALA A 524 -8.84 30.88 39.11
CA ALA A 524 -10.21 30.76 39.60
C ALA A 524 -10.41 29.37 40.22
N ASP A 525 -11.05 29.40 41.39
CA ASP A 525 -11.40 28.33 42.31
C ASP A 525 -12.11 27.12 41.66
N PRO A 526 -11.79 25.87 42.05
CA PRO A 526 -12.55 24.69 41.68
C PRO A 526 -13.38 24.19 42.87
N ASP A 527 -14.58 24.73 43.07
CA ASP A 527 -15.57 24.14 43.98
C ASP A 527 -17.00 24.43 43.51
N ALA A 528 -17.58 23.48 42.76
CA ALA A 528 -19.01 23.23 42.69
C ALA A 528 -19.26 21.91 41.94
N ALA A 529 -19.50 20.85 42.72
CA ALA A 529 -20.14 19.64 42.26
C ALA A 529 -21.66 19.86 42.22
N ASP A 530 -22.33 19.36 41.18
CA ASP A 530 -23.69 18.82 41.31
C ASP A 530 -23.92 17.71 40.26
N PRO A 531 -24.55 16.57 40.61
CA PRO A 531 -24.80 15.43 39.75
C PRO A 531 -26.22 15.47 39.13
N ASP A 532 -26.57 14.42 38.39
CA ASP A 532 -27.89 14.06 37.83
C ASP A 532 -28.30 14.63 36.45
N ALA A 533 -28.28 13.73 35.46
CA ALA A 533 -29.37 13.40 34.53
C ALA A 533 -28.87 12.30 33.55
N ALA A 534 -29.20 11.02 33.75
CA ALA A 534 -30.39 10.34 33.19
C ALA A 534 -30.56 10.57 31.67
N ASP A 535 -30.13 9.63 30.84
CA ASP A 535 -30.92 8.50 30.32
C ASP A 535 -31.90 8.91 29.20
N HIS A 536 -31.54 8.63 27.95
CA HIS A 536 -32.50 8.50 26.85
C HIS A 536 -32.00 7.53 25.76
N THR A 537 -32.56 6.33 25.83
CA THR A 537 -32.75 5.35 24.76
C THR A 537 -33.74 5.83 23.68
N ALA A 538 -33.39 5.64 22.40
CA ALA A 538 -34.28 5.35 21.25
C ALA A 538 -33.38 5.01 20.04
N ALA A 539 -33.33 3.83 19.42
CA ALA A 539 -34.35 2.98 18.78
C ALA A 539 -34.85 3.46 17.40
N ALA A 540 -34.29 2.82 16.35
CA ALA A 540 -34.82 2.50 15.00
C ALA A 540 -34.94 3.61 13.93
N PRO A 541 -35.05 3.30 12.61
CA PRO A 541 -35.14 1.98 11.97
C PRO A 541 -34.20 1.71 10.76
N ASP A 542 -34.23 0.45 10.35
CA ASP A 542 -33.71 -0.13 9.12
C ASP A 542 -34.13 0.60 7.84
N ALA A 543 -33.19 0.71 6.90
CA ALA A 543 -33.47 0.94 5.49
C ALA A 543 -32.49 0.12 4.64
N GLU A 544 -32.97 -1.06 4.21
CA GLU A 544 -32.37 -1.83 3.13
C GLU A 544 -32.40 -1.02 1.83
N ALA A 545 -31.22 -0.79 1.25
CA ALA A 545 -31.08 -0.37 -0.14
C ALA A 545 -30.03 -1.26 -0.82
N ASP A 546 -30.53 -2.19 -1.61
CA ASP A 546 -29.80 -3.05 -2.53
C ASP A 546 -29.06 -2.20 -3.58
N ALA A 547 -27.73 -2.13 -3.48
CA ALA A 547 -26.88 -1.40 -4.42
C ALA A 547 -25.88 -2.37 -5.06
N GLY A 548 -26.15 -2.69 -6.32
CA GLY A 548 -25.33 -3.55 -7.18
C GLY A 548 -23.84 -3.17 -7.16
N GLY A 549 -23.02 -4.21 -6.97
CA GLY A 549 -21.58 -4.13 -6.79
C GLY A 549 -20.86 -3.31 -7.86
N ARG A 550 -20.22 -2.22 -7.43
CA ARG A 550 -19.20 -1.47 -8.17
C ARG A 550 -17.84 -2.12 -7.95
N GLU A 551 -17.36 -2.86 -8.93
CA GLU A 551 -15.94 -3.22 -9.04
C GLU A 551 -15.23 -2.15 -9.88
N HIS A 552 -14.44 -1.30 -9.22
CA HIS A 552 -13.52 -0.39 -9.89
C HIS A 552 -12.28 -1.16 -10.34
N ALA A 553 -12.06 -1.21 -11.64
CA ALA A 553 -10.77 -1.57 -12.21
C ALA A 553 -9.75 -0.50 -11.85
N GLU A 554 -8.64 -0.89 -11.24
CA GLU A 554 -7.48 -0.04 -11.02
C GLU A 554 -6.97 0.45 -12.39
N HIS A 555 -7.20 1.73 -12.68
CA HIS A 555 -6.59 2.39 -13.81
C HIS A 555 -5.14 2.70 -13.46
N GLY A 556 -4.21 2.08 -14.19
CA GLY A 556 -2.81 2.49 -14.21
C GLY A 556 -2.71 3.99 -14.51
N ALA A 557 -1.96 4.70 -13.69
CA ALA A 557 -1.64 6.10 -13.91
C ALA A 557 -0.96 6.25 -15.28
N ALA A 558 -1.54 7.07 -16.14
CA ALA A 558 -0.91 7.48 -17.39
C ALA A 558 0.29 8.37 -17.06
N GLU A 559 1.49 7.86 -17.36
CA GLU A 559 2.71 8.67 -17.39
C GLU A 559 2.62 9.68 -18.54
N THR A 560 2.91 10.95 -18.23
CA THR A 560 3.13 11.99 -19.23
C THR A 560 4.59 11.91 -19.67
N PRO A 561 4.92 11.80 -20.98
CA PRO A 561 6.31 11.76 -21.41
C PRO A 561 6.91 13.17 -21.36
N GLY A 562 7.96 13.35 -20.54
CA GLY A 562 8.79 14.54 -20.56
C GLY A 562 9.70 14.54 -21.78
N THR A 563 9.64 15.61 -22.57
CA THR A 563 10.46 15.85 -23.75
C THR A 563 11.78 16.56 -23.42
N HIS A 564 12.79 16.22 -24.22
CA HIS A 564 14.04 16.92 -24.54
C HIS A 564 15.27 16.82 -23.61
N ASN A 565 16.32 16.19 -24.15
CA ASN A 565 17.57 16.89 -24.45
C ASN A 565 18.15 16.39 -25.78
N ALA A 566 18.50 17.33 -26.67
CA ALA A 566 19.15 17.11 -27.96
C ALA A 566 20.68 16.97 -27.79
N PRO A 567 21.38 16.26 -28.70
CA PRO A 567 22.82 16.04 -28.58
C PRO A 567 23.65 17.12 -29.31
N GLY A 568 24.80 17.44 -28.71
CA GLY A 568 25.82 18.32 -29.25
C GLY A 568 26.58 17.72 -30.44
N THR A 569 26.94 18.61 -31.35
CA THR A 569 27.64 18.43 -32.62
C THR A 569 29.12 18.04 -32.45
N HIS A 570 29.59 17.05 -33.22
CA HIS A 570 31.02 16.96 -33.58
C HIS A 570 31.21 16.76 -35.10
N LYS A 571 32.14 17.54 -35.63
CA LYS A 571 32.60 17.69 -37.02
C LYS A 571 33.15 16.39 -37.64
N ALA A 572 32.83 16.17 -38.92
CA ALA A 572 33.62 15.39 -39.89
C ALA A 572 34.88 16.18 -40.33
N PRO A 573 35.93 15.59 -40.96
CA PRO A 573 35.91 14.91 -42.27
C PRO A 573 36.81 13.65 -42.32
N GLY A 574 36.84 12.77 -43.34
CA GLY A 574 36.30 12.74 -44.69
C GLY A 574 36.55 11.36 -45.34
N THR A 575 35.82 11.12 -46.42
CA THR A 575 35.87 9.98 -47.38
C THR A 575 37.08 10.11 -48.35
N PRO A 576 37.33 9.21 -49.32
CA PRO A 576 36.82 7.83 -49.57
C PRO A 576 37.89 6.80 -50.02
N GLY A 577 37.50 5.52 -50.10
CA GLY A 577 38.25 4.51 -50.87
C GLY A 577 37.65 3.11 -50.77
N ALA A 578 36.86 2.71 -51.76
CA ALA A 578 36.51 1.31 -52.07
C ALA A 578 37.49 0.77 -53.15
N PRO A 579 37.43 -0.48 -53.63
CA PRO A 579 36.82 -1.72 -53.10
C PRO A 579 37.83 -2.91 -53.09
N GLY A 580 37.48 -4.05 -52.49
CA GLY A 580 38.26 -5.29 -52.62
C GLY A 580 37.53 -6.54 -52.14
N ALA A 581 37.20 -7.40 -53.10
CA ALA A 581 36.54 -8.70 -52.94
C ALA A 581 37.46 -9.79 -52.35
N PHE A 582 36.86 -10.88 -51.82
CA PHE A 582 37.25 -12.31 -51.90
C PHE A 582 36.37 -13.07 -50.87
N SER A 583 35.34 -13.81 -51.28
CA SER A 583 35.30 -15.21 -51.76
C SER A 583 35.10 -16.26 -50.65
N ARG A 584 33.99 -17.02 -50.81
CA ARG A 584 33.69 -18.45 -50.49
C ARG A 584 34.69 -19.19 -49.57
N ALA A 585 34.27 -20.05 -48.64
CA ALA A 585 33.65 -21.35 -48.90
C ALA A 585 33.41 -22.11 -47.58
N GLU A 586 32.52 -23.11 -47.66
CA GLU A 586 32.22 -24.23 -46.76
C GLU A 586 33.49 -24.98 -46.29
N GLY A 587 33.54 -25.81 -45.25
CA GLY A 587 32.56 -26.36 -44.32
C GLY A 587 33.23 -27.44 -43.45
N ALA A 588 32.60 -27.81 -42.33
CA ALA A 588 32.62 -29.11 -41.63
C ALA A 588 31.87 -28.94 -40.30
#